data_AF-A0A2V8FZM0-F1
#
_entry.id   AF-A0A2V8FZM0-F1
#
_cell.length_a   1.000
_cell.length_b   1.000
_cell.length_c   1.000
_cell.angle_alpha   90.00
_cell.angle_beta   90.00
_cell.angle_gamma   90.00
#
_symmetry.space_group_name_H-M   'P 1'
#
loop_
_entity.id
_entity.type
_entity.pdbx_description
1 polymer ?
#
loop_
_entity_poly.entity_id
_entity_poly.type
_entity_poly.pdbx_seq_one_letter_code
_entity_poly.pdbx_strand_id
1 'polypeptide(L)'
;MHVVVNGVADVVVSSAHADITCPGPVPACSGSDFVTGGGWITSPSGAKANFAVAGGKKNGAFWGHLMYVDHGSTGPRVKGTGVMGYSTVDATTREIDGTAETNGQPDTYQADVSDAGDPGRNDGFALRLLTGYNAGGHLAGGNIQIHKPCQ
;
A
#
# COMPACT_ATOMS: atom_id res chain seq x y z
N MET A 1 -2.11 -9.74 39.86
CA MET A 1 -1.88 -10.97 40.63
C MET A 1 -0.39 -11.11 40.80
N HIS A 2 0.10 -11.18 42.05
CA HIS A 2 1.51 -11.20 42.38
C HIS A 2 1.85 -12.59 42.90
N VAL A 3 2.76 -13.29 42.22
CA VAL A 3 3.27 -14.58 42.67
C VAL A 3 4.77 -14.44 42.78
N VAL A 4 5.29 -14.52 44.01
CA VAL A 4 6.72 -14.49 44.31
C VAL A 4 7.21 -15.92 44.38
N VAL A 5 8.24 -16.25 43.61
CA VAL A 5 9.00 -17.50 43.78
C VAL A 5 10.47 -17.11 43.97
N ASN A 6 11.03 -17.44 45.13
CA ASN A 6 12.41 -17.10 45.46
C ASN A 6 13.38 -17.88 44.56
N GLY A 7 14.19 -17.17 43.76
CA GLY A 7 15.50 -17.67 43.33
C GLY A 7 15.87 -17.64 41.84
N VAL A 8 15.00 -17.24 40.90
CA VAL A 8 15.40 -17.02 39.49
C VAL A 8 14.36 -16.15 38.76
N ALA A 9 14.83 -15.02 38.22
CA ALA A 9 14.20 -14.03 37.31
C ALA A 9 12.66 -13.88 37.30
N ASP A 10 12.20 -12.66 37.64
CA ASP A 10 10.81 -12.20 37.50
C ASP A 10 10.37 -12.20 36.02
N VAL A 11 9.24 -12.85 35.72
CA VAL A 11 8.65 -12.90 34.38
C VAL A 11 7.38 -12.06 34.38
N VAL A 12 7.50 -10.86 33.83
CA VAL A 12 6.35 -9.98 33.60
C VAL A 12 5.57 -10.48 32.39
N VAL A 13 4.46 -11.17 32.65
CA VAL A 13 3.44 -11.46 31.63
C VAL A 13 2.60 -10.20 31.46
N SER A 14 2.85 -9.45 30.39
CA SER A 14 2.00 -8.31 30.01
C SER A 14 0.64 -8.84 29.56
N SER A 15 -0.42 -8.45 30.26
CA SER A 15 -1.79 -8.55 29.74
C SER A 15 -2.18 -7.16 29.24
N ALA A 16 -2.65 -7.08 27.99
CA ALA A 16 -3.24 -5.87 27.45
C ALA A 16 -4.76 -6.04 27.48
N HIS A 17 -5.41 -5.44 28.47
CA HIS A 17 -6.81 -5.05 28.37
C HIS A 17 -6.81 -3.54 28.13
N ALA A 18 -7.35 -3.09 26.99
CA ALA A 18 -7.62 -1.69 26.74
C ALA A 18 -9.13 -1.46 26.84
N ASP A 19 -9.66 -1.53 28.06
CA ASP A 19 -10.93 -0.86 28.36
C ASP A 19 -10.58 0.41 29.12
N ILE A 20 -10.48 1.51 28.38
CA ILE A 20 -10.39 2.85 28.95
C ILE A 20 -11.62 3.63 28.53
N THR A 21 -12.66 3.57 29.35
CA THR A 21 -13.75 4.55 29.32
C THR A 21 -13.24 5.82 29.99
N CYS A 22 -12.60 6.69 29.21
CA CYS A 22 -12.34 8.07 29.63
C CYS A 22 -13.61 8.91 29.38
N PRO A 23 -14.19 9.59 30.39
CA PRO A 23 -15.22 10.60 30.18
C PRO A 23 -14.55 11.91 29.72
N GLY A 24 -13.92 11.87 28.54
CA GLY A 24 -13.35 13.03 27.85
C GLY A 24 -14.03 13.21 26.49
N PRO A 25 -13.97 14.40 25.88
CA PRO A 25 -14.45 14.58 24.52
C PRO A 25 -13.80 13.53 23.62
N VAL A 26 -14.64 12.84 22.82
CA VAL A 26 -14.21 11.81 21.87
C VAL A 26 -12.98 12.30 21.10
N PRO A 27 -11.88 11.53 21.02
CA PRO A 27 -10.77 11.88 20.17
C PRO A 27 -11.29 12.15 18.76
N ALA A 28 -11.06 13.35 18.23
CA ALA A 28 -11.36 13.64 16.84
C ALA A 28 -10.66 12.56 16.00
N CYS A 29 -11.44 11.83 15.20
CA CYS A 29 -10.98 10.71 14.41
C CYS A 29 -9.81 11.13 13.50
N SER A 30 -8.58 10.84 13.93
CA SER A 30 -7.36 11.20 13.22
C SER A 30 -6.88 10.00 12.41
N GLY A 31 -7.42 9.82 11.21
CA GLY A 31 -6.84 8.94 10.22
C GLY A 31 -6.65 9.68 8.91
N SER A 32 -5.71 9.22 8.08
CA SER A 32 -5.52 9.74 6.72
C SER A 32 -5.97 8.68 5.73
N ASP A 33 -6.49 9.10 4.58
CA ASP A 33 -6.74 8.17 3.47
C ASP A 33 -5.40 7.89 2.77
N PHE A 34 -4.95 6.65 2.84
CA PHE A 34 -3.75 6.18 2.16
C PHE A 34 -3.87 4.69 1.82
N VAL A 35 -3.08 4.26 0.84
CA VAL A 35 -3.03 2.87 0.39
C VAL A 35 -1.62 2.34 0.53
N THR A 36 -1.51 1.07 0.89
CA THR A 36 -0.26 0.31 0.90
C THR A 36 -0.51 -1.04 0.28
N GLY A 37 0.46 -1.59 -0.43
CA GLY A 37 0.33 -2.93 -0.93
C GLY A 37 1.55 -3.39 -1.70
N GLY A 38 1.48 -4.64 -2.12
CA GLY A 38 2.50 -5.24 -2.94
C GLY A 38 2.09 -6.64 -3.35
N GLY A 39 2.72 -7.13 -4.40
CA GLY A 39 2.34 -8.39 -4.98
C GLY A 39 2.88 -8.56 -6.37
N TRP A 40 2.15 -9.33 -7.16
CA TRP A 40 2.44 -9.50 -8.56
C TRP A 40 1.18 -9.71 -9.39
N ILE A 41 1.27 -9.26 -10.64
CA ILE A 41 0.30 -9.49 -11.69
C ILE A 41 0.97 -10.25 -12.84
N THR A 42 0.16 -10.79 -13.75
CA THR A 42 0.67 -11.28 -15.03
C THR A 42 0.84 -10.08 -15.97
N SER A 43 2.04 -9.88 -16.51
CA SER A 43 2.33 -8.78 -17.43
C SER A 43 1.73 -9.05 -18.82
N PRO A 44 1.68 -8.05 -19.73
CA PRO A 44 1.16 -8.24 -21.08
C PRO A 44 1.88 -9.34 -21.88
N SER A 45 3.15 -9.61 -21.54
CA SER A 45 3.94 -10.69 -22.14
C SER A 45 3.63 -12.08 -21.58
N GLY A 46 2.77 -12.18 -20.56
CA GLY A 46 2.52 -13.40 -19.80
C GLY A 46 3.55 -13.65 -18.68
N ALA A 47 4.56 -12.80 -18.54
CA ALA A 47 5.57 -12.92 -17.49
C ALA A 47 5.04 -12.43 -16.13
N LYS A 48 5.72 -12.82 -15.05
CA LYS A 48 5.45 -12.30 -13.72
C LYS A 48 5.92 -10.85 -13.63
N ALA A 49 5.08 -9.95 -13.13
CA ALA A 49 5.48 -8.59 -12.81
C ALA A 49 5.21 -8.27 -11.34
N ASN A 50 6.27 -7.96 -10.60
CA ASN A 50 6.20 -7.66 -9.17
C ASN A 50 6.02 -6.16 -8.97
N PHE A 51 5.29 -5.78 -7.92
CA PHE A 51 5.16 -4.39 -7.53
C PHE A 51 5.13 -4.22 -6.00
N ALA A 52 5.48 -3.02 -5.57
CA ALA A 52 5.23 -2.51 -4.23
C ALA A 52 4.76 -1.06 -4.36
N VAL A 53 3.71 -0.70 -3.64
CA VAL A 53 3.05 0.59 -3.80
C VAL A 53 2.60 1.13 -2.46
N ALA A 54 2.83 2.42 -2.26
CA ALA A 54 2.21 3.19 -1.20
C ALA A 54 1.85 4.57 -1.75
N GLY A 55 0.73 5.12 -1.32
CA GLY A 55 0.28 6.45 -1.76
C GLY A 55 -0.73 7.03 -0.80
N GLY A 56 -0.69 8.33 -0.59
CA GLY A 56 -1.69 9.01 0.22
C GLY A 56 -1.41 10.49 0.40
N LYS A 57 -2.24 11.12 1.24
CA LYS A 57 -2.04 12.52 1.64
C LYS A 57 -1.80 12.59 3.14
N LYS A 58 -0.65 13.14 3.54
CA LYS A 58 -0.26 13.33 4.94
C LYS A 58 0.03 14.81 5.17
N ASN A 59 -0.63 15.43 6.14
CA ASN A 59 -0.46 16.85 6.51
C ASN A 59 -0.57 17.81 5.31
N GLY A 60 -1.48 17.53 4.37
CA GLY A 60 -1.68 18.37 3.19
C GLY A 60 -0.74 18.06 2.01
N ALA A 61 0.32 17.27 2.21
CA ALA A 61 1.27 16.89 1.18
C ALA A 61 1.07 15.44 0.69
N PHE A 62 1.36 15.19 -0.58
CA PHE A 62 1.40 13.83 -1.12
C PHE A 62 2.63 13.08 -0.62
N TRP A 63 2.46 11.80 -0.35
CA TRP A 63 3.54 10.90 0.01
C TRP A 63 3.30 9.52 -0.61
N GLY A 64 4.37 8.76 -0.78
CA GLY A 64 4.28 7.40 -1.27
C GLY A 64 5.48 7.00 -2.10
N HIS A 65 5.37 5.84 -2.72
CA HIS A 65 6.40 5.25 -3.55
C HIS A 65 5.81 4.15 -4.45
N LEU A 66 6.47 3.91 -5.59
CA LEU A 66 6.15 2.81 -6.49
C LEU A 66 7.44 2.04 -6.83
N MET A 67 7.38 0.73 -6.76
CA MET A 67 8.33 -0.16 -7.46
C MET A 67 7.56 -1.07 -8.37
N TYR A 68 8.08 -1.29 -9.57
CA TYR A 68 7.54 -2.26 -10.52
C TYR A 68 8.68 -2.94 -11.28
N VAL A 69 8.63 -4.26 -11.40
CA VAL A 69 9.59 -5.04 -12.18
C VAL A 69 8.83 -6.09 -12.98
N ASP A 70 8.73 -5.90 -14.28
CA ASP A 70 8.27 -6.92 -15.21
C ASP A 70 9.43 -7.84 -15.60
N HIS A 71 9.28 -9.14 -15.34
CA HIS A 71 10.31 -10.14 -15.63
C HIS A 71 10.27 -10.66 -17.08
N GLY A 72 9.42 -10.10 -17.94
CA GLY A 72 9.46 -10.35 -19.39
C GLY A 72 10.78 -9.90 -20.00
N SER A 73 11.14 -10.47 -21.15
CA SER A 73 12.41 -10.15 -21.85
C SER A 73 12.57 -8.67 -22.19
N THR A 74 11.45 -7.96 -22.38
CA THR A 74 11.39 -6.52 -22.63
C THR A 74 10.65 -5.78 -21.51
N GLY A 75 10.50 -6.40 -20.35
CA GLY A 75 9.77 -5.84 -19.21
C GLY A 75 10.48 -4.63 -18.59
N PRO A 76 9.78 -3.54 -18.27
CA PRO A 76 10.39 -2.38 -17.63
C PRO A 76 10.69 -2.63 -16.15
N ARG A 77 11.72 -1.95 -15.65
CA ARG A 77 11.93 -1.70 -14.22
C ARG A 77 11.59 -0.25 -13.93
N VAL A 78 10.60 -0.03 -13.09
CA VAL A 78 10.10 1.30 -12.74
C VAL A 78 10.34 1.56 -11.26
N LYS A 79 10.88 2.73 -10.97
CA LYS A 79 11.02 3.27 -9.62
C LYS A 79 10.34 4.63 -9.55
N GLY A 80 9.33 4.76 -8.71
CA GLY A 80 8.70 6.04 -8.39
C GLY A 80 9.71 6.97 -7.72
N THR A 81 9.84 8.18 -8.23
CA THR A 81 10.70 9.23 -7.69
C THR A 81 9.91 10.29 -6.92
N GLY A 82 8.60 10.33 -7.09
CA GLY A 82 7.70 11.20 -6.35
C GLY A 82 6.23 10.82 -6.56
N VAL A 83 5.37 11.32 -5.66
CA VAL A 83 3.91 11.26 -5.79
C VAL A 83 3.42 12.68 -6.04
N MET A 84 2.68 12.87 -7.13
CA MET A 84 2.11 14.15 -7.55
C MET A 84 0.60 14.21 -7.39
N GLY A 85 -0.07 13.06 -7.33
CA GLY A 85 -1.51 12.95 -7.18
C GLY A 85 -1.91 11.74 -6.36
N TYR A 86 -2.99 11.90 -5.61
CA TYR A 86 -3.67 10.82 -4.90
C TYR A 86 -5.17 11.09 -4.92
N SER A 87 -5.95 10.21 -5.54
CA SER A 87 -7.38 10.41 -5.73
C SER A 87 -8.17 9.15 -5.38
N THR A 88 -9.43 9.36 -4.95
CA THR A 88 -10.40 8.29 -4.74
C THR A 88 -11.18 8.08 -6.03
N VAL A 89 -11.00 6.91 -6.66
CA VAL A 89 -11.76 6.53 -7.86
C VAL A 89 -13.12 5.99 -7.45
N ASP A 90 -13.14 5.07 -6.47
CA ASP A 90 -14.36 4.51 -5.89
C ASP A 90 -14.14 4.05 -4.44
N ALA A 91 -15.10 3.31 -3.87
CA ALA A 91 -15.05 2.86 -2.48
C ALA A 91 -13.84 1.96 -2.15
N THR A 92 -13.33 1.24 -3.15
CA THR A 92 -12.30 0.21 -3.09
C THR A 92 -11.06 0.54 -3.91
N THR A 93 -11.07 1.61 -4.70
CA THR A 93 -9.99 1.93 -5.63
C THR A 93 -9.40 3.31 -5.36
N ARG A 94 -8.08 3.40 -5.44
CA ARG A 94 -7.30 4.65 -5.40
C ARG A 94 -6.42 4.76 -6.61
N GLU A 95 -6.22 5.98 -7.05
CA GLU A 95 -5.30 6.31 -8.14
C GLU A 95 -4.15 7.15 -7.59
N ILE A 96 -2.94 6.82 -8.04
CA ILE A 96 -1.69 7.48 -7.66
C ILE A 96 -1.00 7.93 -8.93
N ASP A 97 -0.81 9.24 -9.06
CA ASP A 97 0.01 9.83 -10.13
C ASP A 97 1.38 10.22 -9.58
N GLY A 98 2.43 10.03 -10.37
CA GLY A 98 3.76 10.44 -9.94
C GLY A 98 4.83 10.44 -11.02
N THR A 99 6.00 10.89 -10.62
CA THR A 99 7.22 10.82 -11.44
C THR A 99 7.93 9.50 -11.18
N ALA A 100 8.60 8.96 -12.19
CA ALA A 100 9.35 7.73 -12.08
C ALA A 100 10.65 7.76 -12.90
N GLU A 101 11.47 6.74 -12.67
CA GLU A 101 12.53 6.31 -13.56
C GLU A 101 12.15 4.94 -14.13
N THR A 102 12.04 4.83 -15.45
CA THR A 102 11.83 3.58 -16.17
C THR A 102 13.14 3.18 -16.83
N ASN A 103 13.72 2.06 -16.40
CA ASN A 103 15.04 1.60 -16.85
C ASN A 103 16.14 2.69 -16.72
N GLY A 104 16.04 3.51 -15.67
CA GLY A 104 16.97 4.61 -15.39
C GLY A 104 16.74 5.89 -16.22
N GLN A 105 15.67 5.95 -17.00
CA GLN A 105 15.27 7.17 -17.75
C GLN A 105 14.06 7.84 -17.09
N PRO A 106 13.97 9.18 -17.06
CA PRO A 106 12.81 9.88 -16.52
C PRO A 106 11.50 9.46 -17.21
N ASP A 107 10.45 9.27 -16.41
CA ASP A 107 9.11 8.86 -16.84
C ASP A 107 8.05 9.43 -15.86
N THR A 108 6.78 9.22 -16.17
CA THR A 108 5.67 9.41 -15.23
C THR A 108 4.80 8.17 -15.19
N TYR A 109 4.14 7.95 -14.06
CA TYR A 109 3.24 6.84 -13.88
C TYR A 109 1.88 7.29 -13.37
N GLN A 110 0.88 6.48 -13.70
CA GLN A 110 -0.42 6.46 -13.07
C GLN A 110 -0.67 5.01 -12.63
N ALA A 111 -0.93 4.81 -11.35
CA ALA A 111 -1.18 3.51 -10.77
C ALA A 111 -2.57 3.46 -10.13
N ASP A 112 -3.40 2.50 -10.55
CA ASP A 112 -4.65 2.17 -9.87
C ASP A 112 -4.42 0.98 -8.94
N VAL A 113 -4.91 1.10 -7.72
CA VAL A 113 -4.86 0.06 -6.70
C VAL A 113 -6.25 -0.16 -6.14
N SER A 114 -6.71 -1.40 -6.19
CA SER A 114 -8.03 -1.80 -5.71
C SER A 114 -7.88 -2.81 -4.56
N ASP A 115 -8.51 -2.51 -3.43
CA ASP A 115 -8.65 -3.39 -2.25
C ASP A 115 -10.07 -3.97 -2.24
N ALA A 116 -10.20 -5.24 -2.61
CA ALA A 116 -11.47 -5.94 -2.73
C ALA A 116 -11.62 -7.09 -1.72
N GLY A 117 -10.91 -6.99 -0.60
CA GLY A 117 -11.04 -7.85 0.58
C GLY A 117 -9.98 -8.95 0.71
N ASP A 118 -9.75 -9.37 1.96
CA ASP A 118 -8.79 -10.40 2.32
C ASP A 118 -9.22 -11.81 1.85
N PRO A 119 -8.29 -12.67 1.38
CA PRO A 119 -6.82 -12.57 1.48
C PRO A 119 -6.15 -11.90 0.25
N GLY A 120 -6.72 -10.84 -0.32
CA GLY A 120 -6.10 -10.02 -1.37
C GLY A 120 -6.21 -10.58 -2.80
N ARG A 121 -6.91 -11.71 -2.96
CA ARG A 121 -7.06 -12.38 -4.26
C ARG A 121 -7.93 -11.60 -5.25
N ASN A 122 -8.84 -10.78 -4.74
CA ASN A 122 -9.70 -9.94 -5.57
C ASN A 122 -9.09 -8.55 -5.81
N ASP A 123 -7.98 -8.24 -5.15
CA ASP A 123 -7.30 -6.97 -5.29
C ASP A 123 -6.80 -6.78 -6.71
N GLY A 124 -6.68 -5.51 -7.11
CA GLY A 124 -6.30 -5.11 -8.45
C GLY A 124 -5.10 -4.18 -8.41
N PHE A 125 -4.21 -4.35 -9.38
CA PHE A 125 -3.15 -3.39 -9.66
C PHE A 125 -3.14 -3.11 -11.16
N ALA A 126 -3.08 -1.83 -11.52
CA ALA A 126 -2.82 -1.39 -12.88
C ALA A 126 -1.76 -0.28 -12.88
N LEU A 127 -0.88 -0.31 -13.87
CA LEU A 127 0.20 0.64 -14.09
C LEU A 127 0.18 1.12 -15.54
N ARG A 128 0.17 2.44 -15.71
CA ARG A 128 0.30 3.12 -17.00
C ARG A 128 1.51 4.04 -16.92
N LEU A 129 2.41 3.94 -17.90
CA LEU A 129 3.59 4.79 -18.02
C LEU A 129 3.44 5.72 -19.22
N LEU A 130 4.04 6.91 -19.15
CA LEU A 130 4.05 7.86 -20.29
C LEU A 130 4.79 7.28 -21.50
N THR A 131 5.76 6.41 -21.27
CA THR A 131 6.46 5.63 -22.30
C THR A 131 5.54 4.69 -23.10
N GLY A 132 4.27 4.53 -22.69
CA GLY A 132 3.26 3.72 -23.39
C GLY A 132 3.14 2.29 -22.86
N TYR A 133 3.93 1.92 -21.85
CA TYR A 133 3.78 0.65 -21.16
C TYR A 133 2.49 0.64 -20.33
N ASN A 134 1.70 -0.41 -20.46
CA ASN A 134 0.45 -0.61 -19.75
C ASN A 134 0.38 -2.05 -19.26
N ALA A 135 0.18 -2.24 -17.96
CA ALA A 135 -0.03 -3.57 -17.37
C ALA A 135 -1.08 -3.47 -16.27
N GLY A 136 -1.93 -4.49 -16.14
CA GLY A 136 -2.90 -4.52 -15.05
C GLY A 136 -3.65 -5.82 -14.97
N GLY A 137 -4.24 -6.05 -13.80
CA GLY A 137 -5.08 -7.22 -13.53
C GLY A 137 -5.24 -7.50 -12.05
N HIS A 138 -5.94 -8.58 -11.74
CA HIS A 138 -6.03 -9.08 -10.37
C HIS A 138 -4.68 -9.58 -9.88
N LEU A 139 -4.46 -9.46 -8.57
CA LEU A 139 -3.25 -9.99 -7.95
C LEU A 139 -3.24 -11.51 -8.05
N ALA A 140 -2.19 -12.04 -8.67
CA ALA A 140 -1.92 -13.47 -8.64
C ALA A 140 -1.14 -13.88 -7.38
N GLY A 141 -0.77 -12.89 -6.55
CA GLY A 141 -0.36 -13.04 -5.16
C GLY A 141 0.09 -11.70 -4.58
N GLY A 142 -0.15 -11.50 -3.29
CA GLY A 142 0.06 -10.21 -2.62
C GLY A 142 -1.20 -9.73 -1.91
N ASN A 143 -1.18 -8.47 -1.46
CA ASN A 143 -2.33 -7.81 -0.82
C ASN A 143 -2.21 -6.30 -0.99
N ILE A 144 -3.35 -5.63 -1.11
CA ILE A 144 -3.51 -4.17 -1.08
C ILE A 144 -4.44 -3.85 0.07
N GLN A 145 -4.11 -2.78 0.81
CA GLN A 145 -4.91 -2.30 1.92
C GLN A 145 -5.14 -0.81 1.77
N ILE A 146 -6.41 -0.42 1.71
CA ILE A 146 -6.82 0.98 1.82
C ILE A 146 -7.11 1.29 3.29
N HIS A 147 -6.33 2.21 3.83
CA HIS A 147 -6.49 2.75 5.16
C HIS A 147 -7.33 4.00 5.07
N LYS A 148 -8.55 3.95 5.63
CA LYS A 148 -9.47 5.10 5.64
C LYS A 148 -9.35 5.87 6.95
N PRO A 149 -9.62 7.19 6.96
CA PRO A 149 -9.85 7.90 8.21
C PRO A 149 -10.94 7.19 9.02
N CYS A 150 -10.78 7.16 10.34
CA CYS A 150 -11.83 6.68 11.22
C CYS A 150 -13.11 7.49 10.94
N GLN A 151 -14.23 6.80 10.70
CA GLN A 151 -15.54 7.41 10.44
C GLN A 151 -16.40 7.37 11.70
#